data_AF-A0A7S0F5J6-F1
#
_entry.id   AF-A0A7S0F5J6-F1
#
_cell.length_a   1.000
_cell.length_b   1.000
_cell.length_c   1.000
_cell.angle_alpha   90.00
_cell.angle_beta   90.00
_cell.angle_gamma   90.00
#
_symmetry.space_group_name_H-M   'P 1'
#
loop_
_entity.id
_entity.type
_entity.pdbx_description
1 polymer ?
#
loop_
_entity_poly.entity_id
_entity_poly.type
_entity_poly.pdbx_seq_one_letter_code
_entity_poly.pdbx_strand_id
1 'polypeptide(L)'
;DHGGAALREIARILPSGNPLVVLTGSPLDLQRILSSDIGFKNFFLTRVEFPDPSPEQVARMFMGKMTEKGLIAGDGVTVEYLAELIATNTDEDWRLERNGRVSELLVYAVRSELRRRINFDDQASKMSVSPIKLMSGGSARMPAFAPEEVFVTVEDIQNAVVNGL
;
A
#
# COMPACT_ATOMS: atom_id res chain seq x y z
N ASP A 1 -4.95 23.59 -25.56
CA ASP A 1 -3.93 23.34 -24.53
C ASP A 1 -3.64 24.65 -23.82
N HIS A 2 -3.76 24.70 -22.50
CA HIS A 2 -3.58 25.90 -21.67
C HIS A 2 -2.31 25.85 -20.81
N GLY A 3 -1.49 24.79 -20.90
CA GLY A 3 -0.34 24.58 -20.02
C GLY A 3 0.66 25.74 -20.01
N GLY A 4 1.06 26.22 -21.19
CA GLY A 4 2.00 27.35 -21.31
C GLY A 4 1.44 28.71 -20.85
N ALA A 5 0.12 28.89 -20.88
CA ALA A 5 -0.51 30.09 -20.33
C ALA A 5 -0.52 30.05 -18.79
N ALA A 6 -0.85 28.89 -18.22
CA ALA A 6 -0.85 28.69 -16.77
C ALA A 6 0.56 28.86 -16.16
N LEU A 7 1.60 28.30 -16.80
CA LEU A 7 2.97 28.45 -16.33
C LEU A 7 3.44 29.91 -16.31
N ARG A 8 3.06 30.71 -17.31
CA ARG A 8 3.37 32.15 -17.35
C ARG A 8 2.69 32.91 -16.22
N GLU A 9 1.45 32.57 -15.92
CA GLU A 9 0.72 33.21 -14.82
C GLU A 9 1.32 32.85 -13.45
N ILE A 10 1.76 31.60 -13.27
CA ILE A 10 2.51 31.21 -12.08
C ILE A 10 3.83 31.99 -12.01
N ALA A 11 4.57 32.09 -13.12
CA ALA A 11 5.85 32.80 -13.17
C ALA A 11 5.72 34.26 -12.73
N ARG A 12 4.61 34.91 -13.12
CA ARG A 12 4.28 36.30 -12.77
C ARG A 12 4.14 36.51 -11.27
N ILE A 13 3.64 35.52 -10.53
CA ILE A 13 3.39 35.65 -9.09
C ILE A 13 4.53 35.12 -8.22
N LEU A 14 5.42 34.26 -8.73
CA LEU A 14 6.55 33.69 -7.96
C LEU A 14 7.40 34.73 -7.21
N PRO A 15 7.70 35.94 -7.75
CA PRO A 15 8.47 36.95 -7.01
C PRO A 15 7.81 37.42 -5.70
N SER A 16 6.49 37.28 -5.55
CA SER A 16 5.79 37.68 -4.33
C SER A 16 6.07 36.74 -3.15
N GLY A 17 6.57 35.52 -3.43
CA GLY A 17 6.72 34.45 -2.45
C GLY A 17 5.40 33.84 -1.96
N ASN A 18 4.25 34.28 -2.50
CA ASN A 18 2.93 33.81 -2.11
C ASN A 18 2.05 33.53 -3.36
N PRO A 19 1.63 32.27 -3.59
CA PRO A 19 1.80 31.10 -2.72
C PRO A 19 3.19 30.48 -2.78
N LEU A 20 3.50 29.63 -1.78
CA LEU A 20 4.57 28.65 -1.91
C LEU A 20 4.20 27.67 -3.04
N VAL A 21 5.08 27.56 -4.04
CA VAL A 21 4.89 26.65 -5.17
C VAL A 21 5.86 25.48 -5.05
N VAL A 22 5.31 24.26 -5.07
CA VAL A 22 6.09 23.02 -5.14
C VAL A 22 5.79 22.34 -6.47
N LEU A 23 6.82 22.14 -7.29
CA LEU A 23 6.69 21.35 -8.51
C LEU A 23 7.00 19.88 -8.20
N THR A 24 6.13 19.00 -8.68
CA THR A 24 6.27 17.55 -8.52
C THR A 24 6.04 16.89 -9.86
N GLY A 25 6.81 15.87 -10.19
CA GLY A 25 6.66 15.16 -11.46
C GLY A 25 7.93 14.40 -11.82
N SER A 26 7.92 13.79 -13.01
CA SER A 26 9.10 13.12 -13.53
C SER A 26 10.26 14.12 -13.70
N PRO A 27 11.52 13.72 -13.46
CA PRO A 27 12.66 14.60 -13.63
C PRO A 27 12.73 15.23 -15.02
N LEU A 28 12.36 14.48 -16.07
CA LEU A 28 12.36 14.95 -17.45
C LEU A 28 11.30 16.03 -17.69
N ASP A 29 10.09 15.85 -17.17
CA ASP A 29 9.02 16.83 -17.35
C ASP A 29 9.31 18.11 -16.57
N LEU A 30 9.82 17.99 -15.34
CA LEU A 30 10.26 19.14 -14.56
C LEU A 30 11.42 19.86 -15.24
N GLN A 31 12.38 19.15 -15.80
CA GLN A 31 13.48 19.75 -16.55
C GLN A 31 12.98 20.54 -17.77
N ARG A 32 12.00 20.01 -18.51
CA ARG A 32 11.36 20.71 -19.63
C ARG A 32 10.67 22.00 -19.16
N ILE A 33 9.93 21.95 -18.05
CA ILE A 33 9.26 23.13 -17.48
C ILE A 33 10.29 24.18 -17.04
N LEU A 34 11.33 23.77 -16.31
CA LEU A 34 12.34 24.69 -15.77
C LEU A 34 13.23 25.29 -16.87
N SER A 35 13.44 24.59 -17.98
CA SER A 35 14.26 25.06 -19.10
C SER A 35 13.49 26.00 -20.05
N SER A 36 12.23 26.32 -19.76
CA SER A 36 11.45 27.25 -20.57
C SER A 36 11.89 28.71 -20.39
N ASP A 37 11.77 29.51 -21.45
CA ASP A 37 12.24 30.92 -21.52
C ASP A 37 11.39 31.92 -20.69
N ILE A 38 10.62 31.44 -19.72
CA ILE A 38 9.74 32.27 -18.87
C ILE A 38 10.40 32.68 -17.54
N GLY A 39 11.71 32.42 -17.37
CA GLY A 39 12.46 32.75 -16.16
C GLY A 39 12.13 31.86 -14.95
N PHE A 40 11.43 30.73 -15.17
CA PHE A 40 10.91 29.85 -14.12
C PHE A 40 12.00 29.27 -13.21
N LYS A 41 13.14 28.90 -13.81
CA LYS A 41 14.25 28.21 -13.12
C LYS A 41 14.76 28.95 -11.88
N ASN A 42 14.79 30.28 -11.91
CA ASN A 42 15.43 31.07 -10.86
C ASN A 42 14.65 31.07 -9.53
N PHE A 43 13.39 30.63 -9.54
CA PHE A 43 12.53 30.60 -8.36
C PHE A 43 12.52 29.25 -7.63
N PHE A 44 13.08 28.19 -8.22
CA PHE A 44 13.12 26.85 -7.63
C PHE A 44 14.54 26.51 -7.16
N LEU A 45 14.90 27.04 -5.98
CA LEU A 45 16.24 26.93 -5.40
C LEU A 45 16.50 25.57 -4.73
N THR A 46 15.44 24.87 -4.32
CA THR A 46 15.54 23.60 -3.62
C THR A 46 15.07 22.46 -4.52
N ARG A 47 15.94 21.48 -4.75
CA ARG A 47 15.63 20.24 -5.45
C ARG A 47 15.73 19.08 -4.46
N VAL A 48 14.64 18.31 -4.36
CA VAL A 48 14.58 17.08 -3.59
C VAL A 48 14.30 15.95 -4.56
N GLU A 49 15.14 14.92 -4.53
CA GLU A 49 14.97 13.73 -5.36
C GLU A 49 14.44 12.58 -4.51
N PHE A 50 13.42 11.90 -5.03
CA PHE A 50 12.83 10.73 -4.40
C PHE A 50 13.22 9.52 -5.24
N PRO A 51 14.20 8.70 -4.80
CA PRO A 51 14.55 7.50 -5.52
C PRO A 51 13.42 6.48 -5.45
N ASP A 52 13.35 5.60 -6.44
CA ASP A 52 12.41 4.48 -6.44
C ASP A 52 12.70 3.56 -5.24
N PRO A 53 11.67 3.03 -4.56
CA PRO A 53 11.84 2.23 -3.37
C PRO A 53 12.35 0.82 -3.73
N SER A 54 13.36 0.38 -3.00
CA SER A 54 13.78 -1.03 -3.00
C SER A 54 12.67 -1.96 -2.50
N PRO A 55 12.72 -3.27 -2.82
CA PRO A 55 11.78 -4.25 -2.27
C PRO A 55 11.67 -4.20 -0.74
N GLU A 56 12.78 -3.95 -0.04
CA GLU A 56 12.81 -3.80 1.42
C GLU A 56 12.07 -2.54 1.91
N GLN A 57 12.17 -1.43 1.19
CA GLN A 57 11.39 -0.22 1.49
C GLN A 57 9.90 -0.43 1.22
N VAL A 58 9.55 -1.13 0.13
CA VAL A 58 8.15 -1.52 -0.14
C VAL A 58 7.61 -2.44 0.96
N ALA A 59 8.40 -3.41 1.43
CA ALA A 59 8.05 -4.28 2.55
C ALA A 59 7.79 -3.49 3.84
N ARG A 60 8.64 -2.50 4.16
CA ARG A 60 8.41 -1.60 5.30
C ARG A 60 7.14 -0.76 5.16
N MET A 61 6.87 -0.21 3.96
CA MET A 61 5.63 0.51 3.69
C MET A 61 4.41 -0.40 3.88
N PHE A 62 4.47 -1.64 3.41
CA PHE A 62 3.42 -2.65 3.59
C PHE A 62 3.17 -2.94 5.07
N MET A 63 4.21 -3.16 5.88
CA MET A 63 4.09 -3.38 7.32
C MET A 63 3.43 -2.19 8.05
N GLY A 64 3.82 -0.96 7.67
CA GLY A 64 3.18 0.24 8.18
C GLY A 64 1.68 0.29 7.84
N LYS A 65 1.33 0.01 6.59
CA LYS A 65 -0.07 -0.01 6.13
C LYS A 65 -0.91 -1.14 6.74
N MET A 66 -0.31 -2.29 7.03
CA MET A 66 -0.99 -3.36 7.78
C MET A 66 -1.36 -2.88 9.18
N THR A 67 -0.38 -2.27 9.87
CA THR A 67 -0.56 -1.74 11.24
C THR A 67 -1.64 -0.65 11.27
N GLU A 68 -1.62 0.29 10.32
CA GLU A 68 -2.65 1.34 10.16
C GLU A 68 -4.06 0.77 9.98
N LYS A 69 -4.18 -0.46 9.44
CA LYS A 69 -5.46 -1.16 9.21
C LYS A 69 -5.82 -2.12 10.35
N GLY A 70 -5.06 -2.13 11.45
CA GLY A 70 -5.29 -3.02 12.59
C GLY A 70 -4.97 -4.49 12.31
N LEU A 71 -4.15 -4.77 11.28
CA LEU A 71 -3.66 -6.12 10.99
C LEU A 71 -2.34 -6.34 11.72
N ILE A 72 -2.17 -7.53 12.29
CA ILE A 72 -0.97 -7.90 13.05
C ILE A 72 -0.17 -8.91 12.24
N ALA A 73 1.11 -8.65 12.05
CA ALA A 73 2.01 -9.60 11.42
C ALA A 73 2.17 -10.83 12.31
N GLY A 74 1.85 -12.02 11.77
CA GLY A 74 2.07 -13.29 12.44
C GLY A 74 3.53 -13.72 12.39
N ASP A 75 3.82 -14.84 13.05
CA ASP A 75 5.17 -15.41 13.08
C ASP A 75 5.72 -15.66 11.66
N GLY A 76 6.97 -15.25 11.44
CA GLY A 76 7.65 -15.38 10.15
C GLY A 76 7.38 -14.27 9.14
N VAL A 77 6.44 -13.36 9.41
CA VAL A 77 6.20 -12.18 8.56
C VAL A 77 7.19 -11.06 8.90
N THR A 78 8.41 -11.17 8.37
CA THR A 78 9.46 -10.16 8.54
C THR A 78 9.63 -9.28 7.31
N VAL A 79 10.29 -8.12 7.48
CA VAL A 79 10.61 -7.22 6.36
C VAL A 79 11.50 -7.92 5.34
N GLU A 80 12.47 -8.71 5.80
CA GLU A 80 13.41 -9.45 4.95
C GLU A 80 12.69 -10.51 4.12
N TYR A 81 11.81 -11.28 4.76
CA TYR A 81 10.98 -12.28 4.08
C TYR A 81 10.09 -11.64 3.00
N LEU A 82 9.42 -10.55 3.36
CA LEU A 82 8.57 -9.79 2.43
C LEU A 82 9.38 -9.22 1.27
N ALA A 83 10.57 -8.67 1.53
CA ALA A 83 11.43 -8.09 0.51
C ALA A 83 11.88 -9.16 -0.51
N GLU A 84 12.28 -10.34 -0.04
CA GLU A 84 12.66 -11.47 -0.89
C GLU A 84 11.46 -11.96 -1.70
N LEU A 85 10.28 -12.09 -1.07
CA LEU A 85 9.07 -12.53 -1.74
C LEU A 85 8.64 -11.56 -2.84
N ILE A 86 8.67 -10.25 -2.57
CA ILE A 86 8.38 -9.19 -3.55
C ILE A 86 9.39 -9.25 -4.70
N ALA A 87 10.69 -9.32 -4.39
CA ALA A 87 11.74 -9.34 -5.40
C ALA A 87 11.65 -10.56 -6.32
N THR A 88 11.31 -11.73 -5.78
CA THR A 88 11.26 -13.01 -6.51
C THR A 88 10.00 -13.14 -7.37
N ASN A 89 8.89 -12.52 -6.97
CA ASN A 89 7.58 -12.74 -7.62
C ASN A 89 7.08 -11.53 -8.44
N THR A 90 7.87 -10.47 -8.59
CA THR A 90 7.50 -9.32 -9.40
C THR A 90 8.64 -8.90 -10.34
N ASP A 91 8.29 -8.33 -11.49
CA ASP A 91 9.26 -7.75 -12.40
C ASP A 91 9.76 -6.38 -11.91
N GLU A 92 11.02 -6.04 -12.19
CA GLU A 92 11.60 -4.77 -11.77
C GLU A 92 10.91 -3.57 -12.41
N ASP A 93 10.69 -3.59 -13.73
CA ASP A 93 9.97 -2.53 -14.45
C ASP A 93 8.56 -2.33 -13.89
N TRP A 94 7.86 -3.44 -13.59
CA TRP A 94 6.52 -3.40 -13.00
C TRP A 94 6.52 -2.72 -11.63
N ARG A 95 7.57 -2.94 -10.82
CA ARG A 95 7.77 -2.27 -9.53
C ARG A 95 8.07 -0.79 -9.71
N LEU A 96 8.93 -0.39 -10.64
CA LEU A 96 9.29 1.02 -10.89
C LEU A 96 8.07 1.84 -11.32
N GLU A 97 7.20 1.27 -12.16
CA GLU A 97 5.95 1.94 -12.56
C GLU A 97 4.99 2.20 -11.39
N ARG A 98 5.04 1.37 -10.35
CA ARG A 98 4.07 1.36 -9.25
C ARG A 98 4.63 1.95 -7.95
N ASN A 99 5.93 1.84 -7.72
CA ASN A 99 6.64 2.35 -6.54
C ASN A 99 5.89 1.99 -5.24
N GLY A 100 5.58 2.97 -4.40
CA GLY A 100 4.83 2.75 -3.16
C GLY A 100 3.46 2.10 -3.35
N ARG A 101 2.86 2.16 -4.55
CA ARG A 101 1.59 1.49 -4.87
C ARG A 101 1.68 -0.02 -4.78
N VAL A 102 2.86 -0.62 -4.93
CA VAL A 102 3.06 -2.06 -4.72
C VAL A 102 2.62 -2.47 -3.31
N SER A 103 2.97 -1.67 -2.29
CA SER A 103 2.54 -1.94 -0.91
C SER A 103 1.02 -1.88 -0.74
N GLU A 104 0.33 -0.98 -1.44
CA GLU A 104 -1.14 -0.87 -1.41
C GLU A 104 -1.82 -2.08 -2.05
N LEU A 105 -1.29 -2.51 -3.21
CA LEU A 105 -1.79 -3.70 -3.91
C LEU A 105 -1.62 -4.95 -3.05
N LEU A 106 -0.47 -5.10 -2.39
CA LEU A 106 -0.23 -6.23 -1.50
C LEU A 106 -1.17 -6.22 -0.29
N VAL A 107 -1.41 -5.07 0.35
CA VAL A 107 -2.40 -4.97 1.43
C VAL A 107 -3.81 -5.32 0.93
N TYR A 108 -4.19 -4.86 -0.26
CA TYR A 108 -5.47 -5.22 -0.85
C TYR A 108 -5.58 -6.73 -1.09
N ALA A 109 -4.54 -7.35 -1.65
CA ALA A 109 -4.49 -8.79 -1.91
C ALA A 109 -4.56 -9.60 -0.61
N VAL A 110 -3.79 -9.25 0.42
CA VAL A 110 -3.83 -9.90 1.74
C VAL A 110 -5.22 -9.81 2.36
N ARG A 111 -5.89 -8.64 2.30
CA ARG A 111 -7.26 -8.52 2.80
C ARG A 111 -8.26 -9.39 2.03
N SER A 112 -8.01 -9.63 0.74
CA SER A 112 -8.81 -10.55 -0.07
C SER A 112 -8.63 -11.98 0.42
N GLU A 113 -7.40 -12.39 0.73
CA GLU A 113 -7.10 -13.72 1.29
C GLU A 113 -7.69 -13.91 2.69
N LEU A 114 -7.54 -12.93 3.57
CA LEU A 114 -8.14 -12.99 4.91
C LEU A 114 -9.66 -13.17 4.87
N ARG A 115 -10.34 -12.47 3.95
CA ARG A 115 -11.79 -12.64 3.73
C ARG A 115 -12.14 -14.05 3.25
N ARG A 116 -11.32 -14.63 2.37
CA ARG A 116 -11.50 -16.03 1.94
C ARG A 116 -11.34 -16.99 3.10
N ARG A 117 -10.30 -16.82 3.92
CA ARG A 117 -10.05 -17.66 5.10
C ARG A 117 -11.22 -17.63 6.10
N ILE A 118 -11.68 -16.43 6.46
CA ILE A 118 -12.82 -16.26 7.40
C ILE A 118 -14.08 -16.94 6.85
N ASN A 119 -14.39 -16.74 5.56
CA ASN A 119 -15.57 -17.37 4.95
C ASN A 119 -15.46 -18.90 4.89
N PHE A 120 -14.25 -19.43 4.73
CA PHE A 120 -14.00 -20.88 4.72
C PHE A 120 -14.22 -21.49 6.11
N ASP A 121 -13.69 -20.85 7.16
CA ASP A 121 -13.87 -21.30 8.54
C ASP A 121 -15.34 -21.28 8.98
N ASP A 122 -16.10 -20.26 8.54
CA ASP A 122 -17.55 -20.17 8.78
C ASP A 122 -18.34 -21.33 8.16
N GLN A 123 -17.97 -21.76 6.95
CA GLN A 123 -18.63 -22.88 6.27
C GLN A 123 -18.25 -24.23 6.90
N ALA A 124 -16.98 -24.42 7.25
CA ALA A 124 -16.51 -25.61 7.96
C ALA A 124 -17.21 -25.76 9.33
N SER A 125 -17.36 -24.64 10.05
CA SER A 125 -18.07 -24.59 11.33
C SER A 125 -19.54 -25.01 11.19
N LYS A 126 -20.24 -24.55 10.14
CA LYS A 126 -21.65 -24.94 9.86
C LYS A 126 -21.81 -26.42 9.48
N MET A 127 -20.81 -27.02 8.82
CA MET A 127 -20.85 -28.45 8.48
C MET A 127 -20.55 -29.36 9.68
N SER A 128 -19.86 -28.85 10.71
CA SER A 128 -19.44 -29.63 11.88
C SER A 128 -20.49 -29.74 13.02
N VAL A 129 -21.68 -29.14 12.87
CA VAL A 129 -22.75 -29.24 13.87
C VAL A 129 -23.35 -30.64 13.87
N SER A 130 -22.74 -31.53 14.64
CA SER A 130 -23.19 -32.90 14.83
C SER A 130 -24.56 -32.93 15.54
N PRO A 131 -25.52 -33.79 15.14
CA PRO A 131 -26.88 -33.87 15.70
C PRO A 131 -26.95 -34.01 17.22
N ILE A 132 -25.86 -34.47 17.86
CA ILE A 132 -25.76 -34.67 19.31
C ILE A 132 -25.78 -33.35 20.09
N LYS A 133 -25.34 -32.22 19.51
CA LYS A 133 -25.33 -30.91 20.20
C LYS A 133 -26.69 -30.20 20.22
N LEU A 134 -27.67 -30.66 19.44
CA LEU A 134 -29.01 -30.07 19.39
C LEU A 134 -29.90 -30.52 20.58
N MET A 135 -29.47 -31.52 21.36
CA MET A 135 -30.26 -32.10 22.46
C MET A 135 -29.81 -31.67 23.87
N SER A 136 -28.70 -30.93 24.03
CA SER A 136 -28.28 -30.41 25.33
C SER A 136 -28.69 -28.94 25.49
N GLY A 137 -29.80 -28.71 26.18
CA GLY A 137 -30.36 -27.40 26.54
C GLY A 137 -29.52 -26.60 27.56
N GLY A 138 -28.22 -26.44 27.31
CA GLY A 138 -27.33 -25.62 28.12
C GLY A 138 -27.27 -24.19 27.61
N SER A 139 -27.67 -23.24 28.44
CA SER A 139 -27.49 -21.79 28.22
C SER A 139 -26.01 -21.48 28.00
N ALA A 140 -25.60 -21.33 26.73
CA ALA A 140 -24.29 -20.81 26.39
C ALA A 140 -24.35 -19.28 26.54
N ARG A 141 -23.73 -18.75 27.60
CA ARG A 141 -23.35 -17.34 27.65
C ARG A 141 -22.55 -17.04 26.38
N MET A 142 -23.01 -16.09 25.57
CA MET A 142 -22.23 -15.60 24.44
C MET A 142 -20.89 -15.10 24.98
N PRO A 143 -19.74 -15.53 24.43
CA PRO A 143 -18.47 -14.91 24.74
C PRO A 143 -18.56 -13.44 24.30
N ALA A 144 -18.07 -12.53 25.15
CA ALA A 144 -17.87 -11.15 24.74
C ALA A 144 -16.95 -11.15 23.52
N PHE A 145 -17.43 -10.58 22.41
CA PHE A 145 -16.60 -10.30 21.23
C PHE A 145 -15.51 -9.31 21.66
N ALA A 146 -14.36 -9.83 22.09
CA ALA A 146 -13.13 -9.08 21.96
C ALA A 146 -12.93 -8.87 20.45
N PRO A 147 -12.55 -7.66 19.99
CA PRO A 147 -12.13 -7.53 18.59
C PRO A 147 -10.98 -8.52 18.39
N GLU A 148 -11.22 -9.56 17.60
CA GLU A 148 -10.19 -10.55 17.29
C GLU A 148 -9.05 -9.82 16.58
N GLU A 149 -7.88 -9.86 17.20
CA GLU A 149 -6.63 -9.50 16.55
C GLU A 149 -6.50 -10.32 15.26
N VAL A 150 -6.55 -9.64 14.11
CA VAL A 150 -6.49 -10.32 12.82
C VAL A 150 -5.02 -10.52 12.46
N PHE A 151 -4.52 -11.71 12.77
CA PHE A 151 -3.17 -12.14 12.40
C PHE A 151 -3.07 -12.46 10.91
N VAL A 152 -2.09 -11.84 10.26
CA VAL A 152 -1.69 -12.11 8.88
C VAL A 152 -0.56 -13.13 8.90
N THR A 153 -0.79 -14.31 8.34
CA THR A 153 0.20 -15.38 8.30
C THR A 153 1.07 -15.28 7.06
N VAL A 154 2.18 -16.01 7.07
CA VAL A 154 3.03 -16.21 5.89
C VAL A 154 2.22 -16.75 4.70
N GLU A 155 1.30 -17.68 4.95
CA GLU A 155 0.45 -18.27 3.91
C GLU A 155 -0.50 -17.24 3.27
N ASP A 156 -1.13 -16.36 4.07
CA ASP A 156 -1.97 -15.29 3.53
C ASP A 156 -1.20 -14.40 2.55
N ILE A 157 0.07 -14.10 2.89
CA ILE A 157 0.93 -13.23 2.09
C ILE A 157 1.40 -13.95 0.83
N GLN A 158 1.83 -15.21 0.93
CA GLN A 158 2.22 -16.00 -0.25
C GLN A 158 1.07 -16.11 -1.24
N ASN A 159 -0.13 -16.44 -0.76
CA ASN A 159 -1.32 -16.51 -1.59
C ASN A 159 -1.67 -15.14 -2.19
N ALA A 160 -1.55 -14.07 -1.40
CA ALA A 160 -1.78 -12.71 -1.89
C ALA A 160 -0.81 -12.30 -3.00
N VAL A 161 0.46 -12.67 -2.90
CA VAL A 161 1.46 -12.40 -3.93
C VAL A 161 1.20 -13.21 -5.19
N VAL A 162 0.89 -14.51 -5.05
CA VAL A 162 0.65 -15.40 -6.20
C VAL A 162 -0.67 -15.08 -6.93
N ASN A 163 -1.72 -14.69 -6.20
CA ASN A 163 -3.05 -14.51 -6.75
C ASN A 163 -3.44 -13.04 -7.00
N GLY A 164 -2.68 -12.09 -6.46
CA GLY A 164 -3.12 -10.70 -6.30
C GLY A 164 -2.12 -9.62 -6.71
N LEU A 165 -0.87 -9.97 -7.02
CA LEU A 165 0.11 -9.10 -7.67
C LEU A 165 0.32 -9.55 -9.12
#